data_AF-A0A836RMX1-F1
#
_entry.id   AF-A0A836RMX1-F1
#
_cell.length_a   1.000
_cell.length_b   1.000
_cell.length_c   1.000
_cell.angle_alpha   90.00
_cell.angle_beta   90.00
_cell.angle_gamma   90.00
#
_symmetry.space_group_name_H-M   'P 1'
#
loop_
_entity.id
_entity.type
_entity.pdbx_description
1 polymer ?
#
loop_
_entity_poly.entity_id
_entity_poly.type
_entity_poly.pdbx_seq_one_letter_code
_entity_poly.pdbx_strand_id
1 'polypeptide(L)'
;MKKHHGAAFLKEEDKDVRITVKGIGGRKDREVDKEYLISIINPRVEEILTIAHREILKNEFSDTLAGGVVITGGTSHLNRIEELTEKIFEMPVKKGVPRPVGGLTDVIQDPVYATGLGLVLYGHEEKNQDFIKPKHYPSLFDAIKARLDEWFNKYF
;
A
#
# COMPACT_ATOMS: atom_id res chain seq x y z
N MET A 1 -10.55 0.55 19.64
CA MET A 1 -11.91 0.56 19.03
C MET A 1 -11.86 0.21 17.54
N LYS A 2 -11.46 1.12 16.63
CA LYS A 2 -11.48 0.85 15.16
C LYS A 2 -10.68 -0.38 14.74
N LYS A 3 -9.47 -0.57 15.27
CA LYS A 3 -8.61 -1.73 14.96
C LYS A 3 -9.21 -3.09 15.37
N HIS A 4 -10.06 -3.13 16.39
CA HIS A 4 -10.58 -4.38 16.95
C HIS A 4 -12.03 -4.66 16.54
N HIS A 5 -12.82 -3.62 16.23
CA HIS A 5 -14.25 -3.76 16.00
C HIS A 5 -14.73 -3.10 14.69
N GLY A 6 -13.85 -2.40 13.97
CA GLY A 6 -14.20 -1.76 12.71
C GLY A 6 -14.22 -2.75 11.56
N ALA A 7 -15.05 -2.47 10.57
CA ALA A 7 -15.10 -3.21 9.33
C ALA A 7 -15.52 -2.33 8.15
N ALA A 8 -15.20 -2.78 6.94
CA ALA A 8 -15.46 -2.07 5.70
C ALA A 8 -16.95 -2.03 5.33
N PHE A 9 -17.75 -3.02 5.73
CA PHE A 9 -19.22 -3.03 5.60
C PHE A 9 -19.86 -3.90 6.67
N LEU A 10 -21.19 -3.93 6.76
CA LEU A 10 -21.95 -4.68 7.77
C LEU A 10 -22.30 -6.11 7.28
N LYS A 11 -22.21 -7.12 8.15
CA LYS A 11 -22.81 -8.46 7.97
C LYS A 11 -23.70 -8.77 9.17
N GLU A 12 -24.49 -9.84 9.06
CA GLU A 12 -25.43 -10.26 10.10
C GLU A 12 -24.74 -10.49 11.46
N GLU A 13 -23.54 -11.04 11.46
CA GLU A 13 -22.71 -11.27 12.66
C GLU A 13 -22.28 -10.00 13.41
N ASP A 14 -22.44 -8.82 12.81
CA ASP A 14 -22.13 -7.54 13.45
C ASP A 14 -23.34 -6.89 14.14
N LYS A 15 -24.55 -7.37 13.83
CA LYS A 15 -25.78 -6.87 14.44
C LYS A 15 -25.86 -7.32 15.89
N ASP A 16 -26.49 -6.49 16.71
CA ASP A 16 -26.65 -6.71 18.16
C ASP A 16 -25.33 -6.89 18.95
N VAL A 17 -24.16 -6.67 18.32
CA VAL A 17 -22.87 -6.68 18.99
C VAL A 17 -22.61 -5.32 19.62
N ARG A 18 -22.39 -5.30 20.94
CA ARG A 18 -22.02 -4.09 21.67
C ARG A 18 -20.53 -3.99 21.91
N ILE A 19 -20.01 -2.78 21.83
CA ILE A 19 -18.60 -2.47 22.09
C ILE A 19 -18.48 -1.44 23.20
N THR A 20 -17.59 -1.69 24.15
CA THR A 20 -17.29 -0.76 25.24
C THR A 20 -16.33 0.32 24.75
N VAL A 21 -16.74 1.58 24.87
CA VAL A 21 -15.94 2.75 24.57
C VAL A 21 -15.55 3.42 25.87
N LYS A 22 -14.24 3.51 26.10
CA LYS A 22 -13.71 4.17 27.29
C LYS A 22 -14.15 5.63 27.34
N GLY A 23 -14.65 6.04 28.51
CA GLY A 23 -14.98 7.44 28.76
C GLY A 23 -13.71 8.30 28.77
N ILE A 24 -13.81 9.53 28.27
CA ILE A 24 -12.72 10.52 28.28
C ILE A 24 -13.02 11.56 29.36
N GLY A 25 -11.97 11.97 30.11
CA GLY A 25 -12.09 13.05 31.10
C GLY A 25 -12.92 12.69 32.34
N GLY A 26 -12.74 11.47 32.88
CA GLY A 26 -13.44 11.01 34.09
C GLY A 26 -14.89 10.56 33.87
N ARG A 27 -15.39 10.60 32.63
CA ARG A 27 -16.70 10.02 32.27
C ARG A 27 -16.64 8.50 32.34
N LYS A 28 -17.76 7.87 32.70
CA LYS A 28 -17.90 6.41 32.68
C LYS A 28 -17.79 5.87 31.26
N ASP A 29 -17.35 4.63 31.16
CA ASP A 29 -17.38 3.87 29.91
C ASP A 29 -18.83 3.75 29.42
N ARG A 30 -18.99 3.74 28.10
CA ARG A 30 -20.29 3.63 27.43
C ARG A 30 -20.28 2.48 26.45
N GLU A 31 -21.41 1.81 26.32
CA GLU A 31 -21.61 0.84 25.24
C GLU A 31 -22.15 1.56 24.01
N VAL A 32 -21.64 1.18 22.84
CA VAL A 32 -22.20 1.58 21.55
C VAL A 32 -22.35 0.35 20.67
N ASP A 33 -23.31 0.38 19.76
CA ASP A 33 -23.52 -0.72 18.83
C ASP A 33 -22.40 -0.76 17.79
N LYS A 34 -21.89 -1.96 17.50
CA LYS A 34 -20.86 -2.19 16.49
C LYS A 34 -21.36 -1.75 15.11
N GLU A 35 -22.64 -1.96 14.83
CA GLU A 35 -23.31 -1.48 13.63
C GLU A 35 -23.16 0.03 13.45
N TYR A 36 -23.34 0.81 14.51
CA TYR A 36 -23.17 2.26 14.47
C TYR A 36 -21.71 2.67 14.18
N LEU A 37 -20.73 1.92 14.69
CA LEU A 37 -19.33 2.16 14.32
C LEU A 37 -19.08 1.86 12.84
N ILE A 38 -19.61 0.75 12.33
CA ILE A 38 -19.44 0.33 10.94
C ILE A 38 -20.12 1.31 9.99
N SER A 39 -21.30 1.84 10.33
CA SER A 39 -22.03 2.82 9.51
C SER A 39 -21.27 4.14 9.33
N ILE A 40 -20.31 4.45 10.22
CA ILE A 40 -19.40 5.59 10.08
C ILE A 40 -18.17 5.22 9.23
N ILE A 41 -17.64 4.00 9.38
CA ILE A 41 -16.41 3.57 8.69
C ILE A 41 -16.67 3.28 7.21
N ASN A 42 -17.73 2.51 6.91
CA ASN A 42 -18.08 2.06 5.57
C ASN A 42 -18.12 3.21 4.53
N PRO A 43 -18.89 4.29 4.71
CA PRO A 43 -18.99 5.35 3.69
C PRO A 43 -17.64 6.04 3.44
N ARG A 44 -16.77 6.15 4.44
CA ARG A 44 -15.44 6.75 4.26
C ARG A 44 -14.51 5.85 3.44
N VAL A 45 -14.56 4.54 3.68
CA VAL A 45 -13.72 3.59 2.94
C VAL A 45 -14.22 3.49 1.49
N GLU A 46 -15.53 3.41 1.30
CA GLU A 46 -16.15 3.41 -0.03
C GLU A 46 -15.81 4.67 -0.82
N GLU A 47 -15.87 5.86 -0.19
CA GLU A 47 -15.46 7.13 -0.80
C GLU A 47 -14.00 7.09 -1.27
N ILE A 48 -13.06 6.70 -0.39
CA ILE A 48 -11.63 6.65 -0.72
C ILE A 48 -11.37 5.68 -1.87
N LEU A 49 -11.95 4.49 -1.82
CA LEU A 49 -11.79 3.48 -2.86
C LEU A 49 -12.41 3.93 -4.19
N THR A 50 -13.56 4.59 -4.16
CA THR A 50 -14.21 5.13 -5.37
C THR A 50 -13.39 6.25 -6.00
N ILE A 51 -12.81 7.13 -5.18
CA ILE A 51 -11.91 8.18 -5.68
C ILE A 51 -10.68 7.54 -6.34
N ALA A 52 -10.04 6.56 -5.67
CA ALA A 52 -8.90 5.85 -6.23
C ALA A 52 -9.24 5.13 -7.54
N HIS A 53 -10.38 4.42 -7.60
CA HIS A 53 -10.84 3.74 -8.81
C HIS A 53 -11.07 4.73 -9.95
N ARG A 54 -11.70 5.88 -9.68
CA ARG A 54 -11.91 6.93 -10.67
C ARG A 54 -10.59 7.48 -11.22
N GLU A 55 -9.58 7.68 -10.39
CA GLU A 55 -8.27 8.13 -10.86
C GLU A 55 -7.60 7.09 -11.75
N ILE A 56 -7.75 5.80 -11.46
CA ILE A 56 -7.23 4.74 -12.35
C ILE A 56 -7.91 4.79 -13.72
N LEU A 57 -9.25 4.91 -13.76
CA LEU A 57 -10.01 4.94 -15.01
C LEU A 57 -9.72 6.16 -15.89
N LYS A 58 -9.19 7.25 -15.32
CA LYS A 58 -8.75 8.42 -16.09
C LYS A 58 -7.45 8.21 -16.85
N ASN A 59 -6.68 7.18 -16.52
CA ASN A 59 -5.39 6.90 -17.14
C ASN A 59 -5.56 5.89 -18.27
N GLU A 60 -4.76 6.03 -19.34
CA GLU A 60 -4.79 5.17 -20.54
C GLU A 60 -4.43 3.70 -20.26
N PHE A 61 -3.98 3.39 -19.05
CA PHE A 61 -3.56 2.05 -18.62
C PHE A 61 -4.67 1.22 -17.96
N SER A 62 -5.89 1.76 -17.83
CA SER A 62 -7.01 1.05 -17.20
C SER A 62 -7.28 -0.31 -17.84
N ASP A 63 -7.22 -0.39 -19.17
CA ASP A 63 -7.43 -1.62 -19.93
C ASP A 63 -6.27 -2.62 -19.84
N THR A 64 -5.13 -2.23 -19.24
CA THR A 64 -3.92 -3.07 -19.10
C THR A 64 -3.78 -3.69 -17.70
N LEU A 65 -4.74 -3.48 -16.80
CA LEU A 65 -4.71 -3.96 -15.41
C LEU A 65 -5.01 -5.46 -15.26
N ALA A 66 -4.23 -6.31 -15.94
CA ALA A 66 -4.36 -7.77 -15.86
C ALA A 66 -3.98 -8.35 -14.47
N GLY A 67 -3.28 -7.57 -13.64
CA GLY A 67 -2.73 -8.02 -12.35
C GLY A 67 -3.65 -7.88 -11.13
N GLY A 68 -4.83 -7.25 -11.30
CA GLY A 68 -5.73 -6.92 -10.20
C GLY A 68 -5.19 -5.80 -9.30
N VAL A 69 -5.79 -5.66 -8.11
CA VAL A 69 -5.52 -4.57 -7.16
C VAL A 69 -4.77 -5.10 -5.94
N VAL A 70 -3.77 -4.35 -5.48
CA VAL A 70 -3.05 -4.64 -4.23
C VAL A 70 -3.31 -3.53 -3.24
N ILE A 71 -3.91 -3.88 -2.10
CA ILE A 71 -4.10 -2.94 -0.98
C ILE A 71 -3.05 -3.19 0.10
N THR A 72 -2.46 -2.14 0.65
CA THR A 72 -1.44 -2.24 1.69
C THR A 72 -1.57 -1.09 2.70
N GLY A 73 -0.60 -0.92 3.59
CA GLY A 73 -0.65 0.05 4.69
C GLY A 73 -1.59 -0.38 5.81
N GLY A 74 -1.66 0.41 6.88
CA GLY A 74 -2.41 0.04 8.08
C GLY A 74 -3.92 -0.11 7.90
N THR A 75 -4.51 0.61 6.93
CA THR A 75 -5.96 0.50 6.64
C THR A 75 -6.33 -0.84 6.01
N SER A 76 -5.39 -1.52 5.35
CA SER A 76 -5.62 -2.85 4.76
C SER A 76 -5.92 -3.95 5.82
N HIS A 77 -5.70 -3.66 7.11
CA HIS A 77 -6.13 -4.52 8.22
C HIS A 77 -7.62 -4.43 8.55
N LEU A 78 -8.33 -3.43 8.01
CA LEU A 78 -9.76 -3.28 8.27
C LEU A 78 -10.51 -4.53 7.79
N ASN A 79 -11.35 -5.11 8.65
CA ASN A 79 -12.06 -6.32 8.31
C ASN A 79 -12.91 -6.14 7.04
N ARG A 80 -12.86 -7.11 6.11
CA ARG A 80 -13.61 -7.14 4.84
C ARG A 80 -13.29 -6.03 3.84
N ILE A 81 -12.14 -5.35 3.99
CA ILE A 81 -11.73 -4.32 3.03
C ILE A 81 -11.38 -4.89 1.66
N GLU A 82 -10.87 -6.12 1.58
CA GLU A 82 -10.60 -6.83 0.32
C GLU A 82 -11.91 -7.02 -0.45
N GLU A 83 -12.93 -7.62 0.18
CA GLU A 83 -14.28 -7.81 -0.40
C GLU A 83 -14.90 -6.49 -0.91
N LEU A 84 -14.81 -5.40 -0.12
CA LEU A 84 -15.33 -4.10 -0.55
C LEU A 84 -14.54 -3.53 -1.75
N THR A 85 -13.23 -3.72 -1.75
CA THR A 85 -12.37 -3.25 -2.85
C THR A 85 -12.68 -4.04 -4.13
N GLU A 86 -12.86 -5.36 -4.05
CA GLU A 86 -13.22 -6.20 -5.20
C GLU A 86 -14.54 -5.74 -5.81
N LYS A 87 -15.52 -5.41 -4.95
CA LYS A 87 -16.82 -4.89 -5.38
C LYS A 87 -16.70 -3.55 -6.12
N ILE A 88 -15.82 -2.66 -5.68
CA ILE A 88 -15.68 -1.31 -6.26
C ILE A 88 -14.84 -1.32 -7.54
N PHE A 89 -13.77 -2.13 -7.57
CA PHE A 89 -12.82 -2.18 -8.68
C PHE A 89 -13.17 -3.25 -9.73
N GLU A 90 -14.10 -4.16 -9.42
CA GLU A 90 -14.49 -5.29 -10.29
C GLU A 90 -13.30 -6.15 -10.74
N MET A 91 -12.29 -6.26 -9.87
CA MET A 91 -11.02 -6.95 -10.11
C MET A 91 -10.60 -7.76 -8.88
N PRO A 92 -9.79 -8.82 -9.04
CA PRO A 92 -9.22 -9.54 -7.90
C PRO A 92 -8.39 -8.61 -7.02
N VAL A 93 -8.58 -8.68 -5.70
CA VAL A 93 -7.82 -7.88 -4.74
C VAL A 93 -6.98 -8.79 -3.86
N LYS A 94 -5.76 -8.35 -3.54
CA LYS A 94 -4.93 -8.98 -2.52
C LYS A 94 -4.37 -7.98 -1.52
N LYS A 95 -4.25 -8.39 -0.27
CA LYS A 95 -3.47 -7.68 0.73
C LYS A 95 -1.97 -7.82 0.46
N GLY A 96 -1.32 -6.70 0.15
CA GLY A 96 0.11 -6.60 -0.04
C GLY A 96 0.85 -6.55 1.28
N VAL A 97 1.63 -7.60 1.56
CA VAL A 97 2.56 -7.66 2.69
C VAL A 97 4.00 -7.50 2.21
N PRO A 98 4.88 -6.81 2.96
CA PRO A 98 6.28 -6.67 2.58
C PRO A 98 6.98 -8.03 2.62
N ARG A 99 7.87 -8.29 1.66
CA ARG A 99 8.66 -9.52 1.67
C ARG A 99 9.71 -9.46 2.79
N PRO A 100 10.01 -10.58 3.45
CA PRO A 100 11.10 -10.64 4.41
C PRO A 100 12.43 -10.24 3.79
N VAL A 101 13.22 -9.44 4.51
CA VAL A 101 14.57 -9.02 4.09
C VAL A 101 15.55 -9.43 5.18
N GLY A 102 16.43 -10.38 4.87
CA GLY A 102 17.40 -10.91 5.83
C GLY A 102 16.76 -11.59 7.05
N GLY A 103 17.40 -11.47 8.22
CA GLY A 103 16.98 -12.10 9.49
C GLY A 103 15.84 -11.39 10.23
N LEU A 104 15.25 -10.34 9.65
CA LEU A 104 14.13 -9.61 10.25
C LEU A 104 12.82 -10.07 9.63
N THR A 105 12.49 -11.36 9.76
CA THR A 105 11.38 -11.95 9.00
C THR A 105 10.02 -11.66 9.62
N ASP A 106 9.89 -11.71 10.94
CA ASP A 106 8.55 -11.81 11.55
C ASP A 106 7.95 -10.45 11.91
N VAL A 107 8.80 -9.45 12.17
CA VAL A 107 8.35 -8.11 12.59
C VAL A 107 7.84 -7.28 11.42
N ILE A 108 8.40 -7.47 10.21
CA ILE A 108 8.11 -6.60 9.06
C ILE A 108 7.05 -7.16 8.10
N GLN A 109 6.56 -8.37 8.34
CA GLN A 109 5.48 -9.00 7.57
C GLN A 109 4.11 -8.44 7.95
N ASP A 110 4.00 -7.11 7.98
CA ASP A 110 2.76 -6.38 8.20
C ASP A 110 2.65 -5.26 7.15
N PRO A 111 1.50 -5.09 6.47
CA PRO A 111 1.26 -4.02 5.50
C PRO A 111 1.59 -2.61 6.01
N VAL A 112 1.55 -2.37 7.32
CA VAL A 112 1.94 -1.10 7.96
C VAL A 112 3.39 -0.73 7.62
N TYR A 113 4.27 -1.71 7.39
CA TYR A 113 5.69 -1.47 7.10
C TYR A 113 6.01 -1.37 5.60
N ALA A 114 5.02 -1.53 4.70
CA ALA A 114 5.25 -1.58 3.26
C ALA A 114 5.95 -0.34 2.70
N THR A 115 5.49 0.85 3.06
CA THR A 115 6.10 2.10 2.60
C THR A 115 7.52 2.25 3.13
N GLY A 116 7.74 2.02 4.44
CA GLY A 116 9.06 2.16 5.04
C GLY A 116 10.09 1.21 4.43
N LEU A 117 9.72 -0.06 4.26
CA LEU A 117 10.60 -1.05 3.64
C LEU A 117 10.86 -0.73 2.16
N GLY A 118 9.82 -0.32 1.43
CA GLY A 118 9.93 0.08 0.02
C GLY A 118 10.94 1.22 -0.18
N LEU A 119 10.90 2.25 0.67
CA LEU A 119 11.85 3.36 0.62
C LEU A 119 13.29 2.93 0.92
N VAL A 120 13.49 2.04 1.91
CA VAL A 120 14.82 1.52 2.25
C VAL A 120 15.39 0.68 1.10
N LEU A 121 14.57 -0.21 0.52
CA LEU A 121 14.97 -1.01 -0.63
C LEU A 121 15.28 -0.14 -1.84
N TYR A 122 14.45 0.87 -2.11
CA TYR A 122 14.68 1.82 -3.19
C TYR A 122 16.04 2.52 -3.05
N GLY A 123 16.34 3.08 -1.87
CA GLY A 123 17.65 3.72 -1.63
C GLY A 123 18.83 2.75 -1.62
N HIS A 124 18.61 1.46 -1.29
CA HIS A 124 19.63 0.43 -1.41
C HIS A 124 19.92 0.07 -2.87
N GLU A 125 18.87 -0.07 -3.70
CA GLU A 125 19.00 -0.34 -5.13
C GLU A 125 19.65 0.84 -5.87
N GLU A 126 19.31 2.09 -5.54
CA GLU A 126 19.94 3.28 -6.12
C GLU A 126 21.45 3.31 -5.86
N LYS A 127 21.90 3.01 -4.62
CA LYS A 127 23.33 2.85 -4.31
C LYS A 127 23.98 1.68 -5.05
N ASN A 128 23.25 0.61 -5.33
CA ASN A 128 23.75 -0.51 -6.15
C ASN A 128 23.83 -0.15 -7.64
N GLN A 129 23.02 0.79 -8.13
CA GLN A 129 23.15 1.33 -9.48
C GLN A 129 24.37 2.26 -9.63
N ASP A 130 24.79 2.95 -8.56
CA ASP A 130 26.04 3.71 -8.53
C ASP A 130 27.31 2.84 -8.46
N PHE A 131 27.19 1.54 -8.17
CA PHE A 131 28.23 0.55 -8.47
C PHE A 131 28.16 0.12 -9.96
N ILE A 132 28.10 1.09 -10.87
CA ILE A 132 28.70 0.93 -12.19
C ILE A 132 30.15 0.55 -11.91
N LYS A 133 30.51 -0.72 -12.13
CA LYS A 133 31.90 -1.18 -12.10
C LYS A 133 32.76 -0.09 -12.76
N PRO A 134 33.76 0.49 -12.10
CA PRO A 134 34.60 1.49 -12.75
C PRO A 134 35.14 0.83 -14.02
N LYS A 135 34.67 1.30 -15.19
CA LYS A 135 35.22 0.85 -16.46
C LYS A 135 36.67 1.24 -16.42
N HIS A 136 37.55 0.24 -16.30
CA HIS A 136 38.99 0.47 -16.28
C HIS A 136 39.40 0.83 -17.71
N TYR A 137 39.48 2.13 -17.99
CA TYR A 137 39.99 2.62 -19.25
C TYR A 137 41.53 2.72 -19.13
N PRO A 138 42.29 2.03 -19.99
CA PRO A 138 43.75 2.04 -19.92
C PRO A 138 44.33 3.44 -20.18
N SER A 139 43.57 4.35 -20.79
CA SER A 139 43.94 5.76 -20.93
C SER A 139 42.74 6.70 -20.76
N LEU A 140 43.02 7.94 -20.34
CA LEU A 140 42.03 9.01 -20.11
C LEU A 140 41.27 9.39 -21.39
N PHE A 141 41.92 9.26 -22.55
CA PHE A 141 41.32 9.57 -23.85
C PHE A 141 40.23 8.57 -24.24
N ASP A 142 40.41 7.30 -23.90
CA ASP A 142 39.42 6.24 -24.17
C ASP A 142 38.15 6.43 -23.33
N ALA A 143 38.31 6.93 -22.09
CA ALA A 143 37.18 7.26 -21.22
C ALA A 143 36.35 8.45 -21.76
N ILE A 144 37.02 9.44 -22.34
CA ILE A 144 36.36 10.62 -22.93
C ILE A 144 35.63 10.24 -24.22
N LYS A 145 36.26 9.42 -25.09
CA LYS A 145 35.65 8.97 -26.34
C LYS A 145 34.40 8.12 -26.09
N ALA A 146 34.47 7.18 -25.14
CA ALA A 146 33.34 6.33 -24.78
C ALA A 146 32.13 7.13 -24.25
N ARG A 147 32.38 8.20 -23.48
CA ARG A 147 31.31 9.09 -22.99
C ARG A 147 30.65 9.90 -24.12
N LEU A 148 31.41 10.30 -25.14
CA LEU A 148 30.88 11.04 -26.28
C LEU A 148 30.02 10.14 -27.19
N ASP A 149 30.46 8.90 -27.44
CA ASP A 149 29.69 7.94 -28.24
C ASP A 149 28.36 7.56 -27.55
N GLU A 150 28.38 7.39 -26.23
CA GLU A 150 27.19 7.10 -25.42
C GLU A 150 26.21 8.29 -25.38
N TRP A 151 26.73 9.51 -25.33
CA TRP A 151 25.92 10.72 -25.42
C TRP A 151 25.31 10.90 -26.80
N PHE A 152 26.09 10.67 -27.87
CA PHE A 152 25.61 10.83 -29.24
C PHE A 152 24.46 9.86 -29.55
N ASN A 153 24.62 8.57 -29.26
CA ASN A 153 23.56 7.56 -29.45
C ASN A 153 22.31 7.79 -28.59
N LYS A 154 22.43 8.59 -27.52
CA LYS A 154 21.30 8.88 -26.62
C LYS A 154 20.49 10.09 -27.05
N TYR A 155 21.11 11.04 -27.76
CA TYR A 155 20.49 12.33 -28.09
C TYR A 155 20.35 12.62 -29.60
N PHE A 156 21.02 11.84 -30.45
CA PHE A 156 20.90 11.82 -31.90
C PHE A 156 20.55 10.41 -32.39
#